data_AF-X0S9I0-F1
#
_entry.id   AF-X0S9I0-F1
#
_cell.length_a   1.000
_cell.length_b   1.000
_cell.length_c   1.000
_cell.angle_alpha   90.00
_cell.angle_beta   90.00
_cell.angle_gamma   90.00
#
_symmetry.space_group_name_H-M   'P 1'
#
loop_
_entity.id
_entity.type
_entity.pdbx_description
1 polymer ?
#
loop_
_entity_poly.entity_id
_entity_poly.type
_entity_poly.pdbx_seq_one_letter_code
_entity_poly.pdbx_strand_id
1 'polypeptide(L)'
;RDVALVNAVVRAYLDEIVEKEKNKKRARLNELDAAYSSKDEEVRKRLTNLKNLADELGTVDLKAASLKQQLVMQELSGARSNLMRQQFETRRAVGQMQAKQSLLNLVDEQEISEAEVKAYLRNDPAYKEMFQEQQYRMMDLAYLKSAIRDHANSPHLNKFMRDYQAVQAQVEGMSGEVREEIRDKRRTELRREITQLEAQAAFLAEQESELKKGVESRRVEAQRLGEFSVDLEMMRTEIDNIRNVQVGIAREREQLTVELQAVSRIRVRQEAETQNAAANRAARVALSIVAMIFGLCLPGGLIVLWDSQMRRINSADDVSGGLGVEVLGSIPVIPARIMQNLGSPTRKHNLWQTRLAESIDGVAARLLRKADRGESRVVLVTSATAGEGKTSLATQLAMSLARNNRRTVL
;
A
#
# COMPACT_ATOMS: atom_id res chain seq x y z
N ARG A 1 -18.27 -57.34 4.46
CA ARG A 1 -19.37 -56.49 3.91
C ARG A 1 -19.25 -55.06 4.44
N ASP A 2 -19.00 -54.90 5.74
CA ASP A 2 -18.96 -53.58 6.41
C ASP A 2 -17.82 -52.67 5.94
N VAL A 3 -16.62 -53.21 5.69
CA VAL A 3 -15.48 -52.44 5.15
C VAL A 3 -15.77 -51.82 3.78
N ALA A 4 -16.43 -52.58 2.90
CA ALA A 4 -16.81 -52.08 1.58
C ALA A 4 -17.85 -50.95 1.69
N LEU A 5 -18.77 -51.05 2.66
CA LEU A 5 -19.77 -50.02 2.92
C LEU A 5 -19.11 -48.73 3.42
N VAL A 6 -18.17 -48.81 4.37
CA VAL A 6 -17.44 -47.65 4.90
C VAL A 6 -16.63 -46.96 3.80
N ASN A 7 -15.87 -47.71 3.00
CA ASN A 7 -15.12 -47.14 1.89
C ASN A 7 -16.03 -46.52 0.82
N ALA A 8 -17.20 -47.11 0.56
CA ALA A 8 -18.19 -46.54 -0.35
C ALA A 8 -18.77 -45.21 0.18
N VAL A 9 -19.08 -45.12 1.48
CA VAL A 9 -19.55 -43.86 2.10
C VAL A 9 -18.47 -42.79 2.06
N VAL A 10 -17.20 -43.14 2.35
CA VAL A 10 -16.07 -42.20 2.26
C VAL A 10 -15.89 -41.68 0.84
N ARG A 11 -15.96 -42.55 -0.19
CA ARG A 11 -15.89 -42.14 -1.59
C ARG A 11 -17.07 -41.25 -1.98
N ALA A 12 -18.30 -41.64 -1.63
CA ALA A 12 -19.49 -40.84 -1.90
C ALA A 12 -19.39 -39.45 -1.26
N TYR A 13 -18.88 -39.34 -0.03
CA TYR A 13 -18.65 -38.06 0.63
C TYR A 13 -17.59 -37.21 -0.09
N LEU A 14 -16.47 -37.80 -0.51
CA LEU A 14 -15.44 -37.09 -1.26
C LEU A 14 -15.97 -36.59 -2.62
N ASP A 15 -16.70 -37.41 -3.36
CA ASP A 15 -17.29 -37.01 -4.64
C ASP A 15 -18.37 -35.95 -4.46
N GLU A 16 -19.28 -36.11 -3.49
CA GLU A 16 -20.41 -35.19 -3.32
C GLU A 16 -20.02 -33.86 -2.68
N ILE A 17 -19.04 -33.84 -1.78
CA ILE A 17 -18.63 -32.61 -1.08
C ILE A 17 -17.42 -31.99 -1.77
N VAL A 18 -16.31 -32.74 -1.91
CA VAL A 18 -15.02 -32.17 -2.35
C VAL A 18 -15.06 -31.83 -3.84
N GLU A 19 -15.49 -32.76 -4.69
CA GLU A 19 -15.55 -32.51 -6.14
C GLU A 19 -16.65 -31.50 -6.50
N LYS A 20 -17.79 -31.52 -5.81
CA LYS A 20 -18.86 -30.51 -6.00
C LYS A 20 -18.43 -29.11 -5.59
N GLU A 21 -17.74 -28.95 -4.46
CA GLU A 21 -17.18 -27.65 -4.05
C GLU A 21 -16.12 -27.16 -5.05
N LYS A 22 -15.23 -28.04 -5.49
CA LYS A 22 -14.20 -27.72 -6.49
C LYS A 22 -14.82 -27.31 -7.83
N ASN A 23 -15.86 -28.00 -8.28
CA ASN A 23 -16.59 -27.66 -9.50
C ASN A 23 -17.33 -26.33 -9.37
N LYS A 24 -17.94 -26.02 -8.21
CA LYS A 24 -18.54 -24.69 -7.95
C LYS A 24 -17.49 -23.57 -8.03
N LYS A 25 -16.32 -23.77 -7.42
CA LYS A 25 -15.21 -22.80 -7.49
C LYS A 25 -14.69 -22.61 -8.92
N ARG A 26 -14.56 -23.69 -9.69
CA ARG A 26 -14.19 -23.62 -11.12
C ARG A 26 -15.23 -22.87 -11.95
N ALA A 27 -16.52 -23.14 -11.75
CA ALA A 27 -17.59 -22.41 -12.44
C ALA A 27 -17.53 -20.91 -12.11
N ARG A 28 -17.33 -20.56 -10.84
CA ARG A 28 -17.17 -19.17 -10.41
C ARG A 28 -15.92 -18.50 -11.01
N LEU A 29 -14.79 -19.22 -11.08
CA LEU A 29 -13.59 -18.72 -11.73
C LEU A 29 -13.84 -18.41 -13.21
N ASN A 30 -14.52 -19.30 -13.94
CA ASN A 30 -14.89 -19.08 -15.34
C ASN A 30 -15.81 -17.85 -15.52
N GLU A 31 -16.77 -17.63 -14.62
CA GLU A 31 -17.61 -16.42 -14.62
C GLU A 31 -16.76 -15.15 -14.44
N LEU A 32 -15.80 -15.17 -13.51
CA LEU A 32 -14.91 -14.05 -13.28
C LEU A 32 -13.93 -13.82 -14.44
N ASP A 33 -13.45 -14.88 -15.10
CA ASP A 33 -12.62 -14.79 -16.32
C ASP A 33 -13.38 -14.09 -17.46
N ALA A 34 -14.65 -14.46 -17.66
CA ALA A 34 -15.52 -13.83 -18.65
C ALA A 34 -15.80 -12.35 -18.30
N ALA A 35 -16.10 -12.06 -17.02
CA ALA A 35 -16.31 -10.70 -16.54
C ALA A 35 -15.05 -9.83 -16.70
N TYR A 36 -13.88 -10.37 -16.37
CA TYR A 36 -12.60 -9.70 -16.53
C TYR A 36 -12.31 -9.38 -18.01
N SER A 37 -12.53 -10.34 -18.90
CA SER A 37 -12.31 -10.17 -20.35
C SER A 37 -13.24 -9.10 -20.93
N SER A 38 -14.51 -9.10 -20.53
CA SER A 38 -15.49 -8.07 -20.89
C SER A 38 -15.06 -6.67 -20.43
N LYS A 39 -14.59 -6.55 -19.17
CA LYS A 39 -14.05 -5.28 -18.65
C LYS A 39 -12.77 -4.84 -19.35
N ASP A 40 -11.88 -5.76 -19.72
CA ASP A 40 -10.67 -5.44 -20.46
C ASP A 40 -10.99 -4.86 -21.85
N GLU A 41 -11.95 -5.46 -22.56
CA GLU A 41 -12.44 -4.91 -23.83
C GLU A 41 -13.06 -3.53 -23.67
N GLU A 42 -13.83 -3.30 -22.60
CA GLU A 42 -14.43 -2.00 -22.29
C GLU A 42 -13.34 -0.93 -22.05
N VAL A 43 -12.31 -1.25 -21.27
CA VAL A 43 -11.15 -0.37 -21.05
C VAL A 43 -10.43 -0.05 -22.36
N ARG A 44 -10.19 -1.05 -23.22
CA ARG A 44 -9.54 -0.84 -24.53
C ARG A 44 -10.35 0.08 -25.43
N LYS A 45 -11.67 -0.11 -25.49
CA LYS A 45 -12.57 0.76 -26.27
C LYS A 45 -12.51 2.21 -25.75
N ARG A 46 -12.61 2.39 -24.43
CA ARG A 46 -12.54 3.73 -23.80
C ARG A 46 -11.18 4.40 -24.00
N LEU A 47 -10.07 3.66 -23.90
CA LEU A 47 -8.73 4.19 -24.18
C LEU A 47 -8.57 4.61 -25.64
N THR A 48 -9.17 3.88 -26.58
CA THR A 48 -9.16 4.24 -28.00
C THR A 48 -9.95 5.53 -28.23
N ASN A 49 -11.12 5.68 -27.61
CA ASN A 49 -11.90 6.90 -27.68
C ASN A 49 -11.16 8.10 -27.05
N LEU A 50 -10.53 7.90 -25.89
CA LEU A 50 -9.70 8.92 -25.24
C LEU A 50 -8.53 9.34 -26.14
N LYS A 51 -7.89 8.39 -26.82
CA LYS A 51 -6.80 8.67 -27.75
C LYS A 51 -7.29 9.50 -28.94
N ASN A 52 -8.42 9.13 -29.55
CA ASN A 52 -9.00 9.89 -30.66
C ASN A 52 -9.33 11.33 -30.23
N LEU A 53 -9.89 11.51 -29.03
CA LEU A 53 -10.14 12.85 -28.46
C LEU A 53 -8.84 13.63 -28.23
N ALA A 54 -7.81 12.97 -27.71
CA ALA A 54 -6.50 13.58 -27.47
C ALA A 54 -5.79 13.98 -28.77
N ASP A 55 -5.93 13.19 -29.82
CA ASP A 55 -5.39 13.48 -31.15
C ASP A 55 -6.06 14.73 -31.75
N GLU A 56 -7.36 14.96 -31.51
CA GLU A 56 -8.04 16.22 -31.89
C GLU A 56 -7.50 17.46 -31.14
N LEU A 57 -7.13 17.31 -29.87
CA LEU A 57 -6.52 18.38 -29.06
C LEU A 57 -5.03 18.61 -29.37
N GLY A 58 -4.37 17.61 -29.96
CA GLY A 58 -2.92 17.52 -30.14
C GLY A 58 -2.16 17.20 -28.84
N THR A 59 -2.85 16.77 -27.78
CA THR A 59 -2.24 16.46 -26.48
C THR A 59 -3.04 15.42 -25.71
N VAL A 60 -2.35 14.44 -25.10
CA VAL A 60 -2.93 13.40 -24.23
C VAL A 60 -2.89 13.80 -22.75
N ASP A 61 -2.10 14.82 -22.39
CA ASP A 61 -1.90 15.22 -21.00
C ASP A 61 -2.92 16.28 -20.57
N LEU A 62 -3.67 15.99 -19.49
CA LEU A 62 -4.63 16.90 -18.87
C LEU A 62 -3.97 18.21 -18.45
N LYS A 63 -2.71 18.18 -18.00
CA LYS A 63 -1.97 19.41 -17.63
C LYS A 63 -1.64 20.27 -18.84
N ALA A 64 -1.30 19.64 -19.97
CA ALA A 64 -1.05 20.37 -21.21
C ALA A 64 -2.34 20.94 -21.79
N ALA A 65 -3.45 20.18 -21.73
CA ALA A 65 -4.77 20.64 -22.14
C ALA A 65 -5.26 21.82 -21.28
N SER A 66 -5.13 21.74 -19.95
CA SER A 66 -5.52 22.83 -19.05
C SER A 66 -4.66 24.08 -19.24
N LEU A 67 -3.35 23.92 -19.46
CA LEU A 67 -2.46 25.04 -19.79
C LEU A 67 -2.87 25.70 -21.12
N LYS A 68 -3.16 24.90 -22.15
CA LYS A 68 -3.63 25.40 -23.46
C LYS A 68 -4.95 26.16 -23.31
N GLN A 69 -5.89 25.63 -22.54
CA GLN A 69 -7.15 26.31 -22.22
C GLN A 69 -6.91 27.65 -21.50
N GLN A 70 -6.00 27.68 -20.52
CA GLN A 70 -5.66 28.90 -19.78
C GLN A 70 -5.05 29.97 -20.71
N LEU A 71 -4.16 29.56 -21.63
CA LEU A 71 -3.56 30.46 -22.62
C LEU A 71 -4.63 31.05 -23.56
N VAL A 72 -5.52 30.23 -24.10
CA VAL A 72 -6.61 30.69 -24.98
C VAL A 72 -7.58 31.61 -24.23
N MET A 73 -7.87 31.34 -22.96
CA MET A 73 -8.68 32.23 -22.12
C MET A 73 -7.99 33.57 -21.87
N GLN A 74 -6.66 33.58 -21.69
CA GLN A 74 -5.88 34.81 -21.55
C GLN A 74 -5.87 35.62 -22.85
N GLU A 75 -5.69 34.97 -24.01
CA GLU A 75 -5.78 35.62 -25.32
C GLU A 75 -7.17 36.19 -25.59
N LEU A 76 -8.23 35.45 -25.25
CA LEU A 76 -9.62 35.92 -25.35
C LEU A 76 -9.85 37.15 -24.46
N SER A 77 -9.33 37.14 -23.24
CA SER A 77 -9.43 38.28 -22.32
C SER A 77 -8.72 39.51 -22.90
N GLY A 78 -7.50 39.35 -23.41
CA GLY A 78 -6.76 40.41 -24.10
C GLY A 78 -7.52 40.95 -25.32
N ALA A 79 -8.07 40.07 -26.15
CA ALA A 79 -8.87 40.46 -27.31
C ALA A 79 -10.14 41.23 -26.92
N ARG A 80 -10.83 40.81 -25.85
CA ARG A 80 -11.99 41.52 -25.29
C ARG A 80 -11.62 42.90 -24.77
N SER A 81 -10.49 43.02 -24.05
CA SER A 81 -10.01 44.32 -23.60
C SER A 81 -9.70 45.27 -24.76
N ASN A 82 -9.10 44.77 -25.84
CA ASN A 82 -8.85 45.56 -27.04
C ASN A 82 -10.15 45.99 -27.73
N LEU A 83 -11.13 45.08 -27.87
CA LEU A 83 -12.45 45.42 -28.41
C LEU A 83 -13.14 46.48 -27.56
N MET A 84 -13.08 46.37 -26.23
CA MET A 84 -13.69 47.35 -25.33
C MET A 84 -13.07 48.74 -25.45
N ARG A 85 -11.74 48.81 -25.61
CA ARG A 85 -11.02 50.07 -25.89
C ARG A 85 -11.47 50.67 -27.22
N GLN A 86 -11.54 49.85 -28.27
CA GLN A 86 -12.00 50.31 -29.59
C GLN A 86 -13.45 50.81 -29.55
N GLN A 87 -14.34 50.07 -28.88
CA GLN A 87 -15.74 50.46 -28.66
C GLN A 87 -15.88 51.82 -27.97
N PHE A 88 -15.01 52.09 -27.00
CA PHE A 88 -14.98 53.38 -26.33
C PHE A 88 -14.58 54.51 -27.30
N GLU A 89 -13.54 54.31 -28.11
CA GLU A 89 -13.13 55.30 -29.12
C GLU A 89 -14.21 55.55 -30.18
N THR A 90 -14.86 54.48 -30.68
CA THR A 90 -15.99 54.60 -31.62
C THR A 90 -17.13 55.42 -31.00
N ARG A 91 -17.53 55.10 -29.76
CA ARG A 91 -18.59 55.84 -29.05
C ARG A 91 -18.20 57.29 -28.81
N ARG A 92 -16.94 57.56 -28.49
CA ARG A 92 -16.44 58.93 -28.31
C ARG A 92 -16.55 59.74 -29.58
N ALA A 93 -16.12 59.19 -30.73
CA ALA A 93 -16.22 59.86 -32.02
C ALA A 93 -17.69 60.13 -32.42
N VAL A 94 -18.56 59.13 -32.25
CA VAL A 94 -20.01 59.28 -32.50
C VAL A 94 -20.62 60.34 -31.57
N GLY A 95 -20.26 60.36 -30.29
CA GLY A 95 -20.73 61.37 -29.35
C GLY A 95 -20.29 62.79 -29.71
N GLN A 96 -19.04 62.97 -30.16
CA GLN A 96 -18.54 64.25 -30.66
C GLN A 96 -19.29 64.70 -31.92
N MET A 97 -19.52 63.78 -32.86
CA MET A 97 -20.29 64.03 -34.07
C MET A 97 -21.73 64.46 -33.72
N GLN A 98 -22.39 63.74 -32.81
CA GLN A 98 -23.75 64.07 -32.35
C GLN A 98 -23.80 65.44 -31.67
N ALA A 99 -22.83 65.78 -30.83
CA ALA A 99 -22.75 67.10 -30.21
C ALA A 99 -22.62 68.23 -31.25
N LYS A 100 -21.80 68.03 -32.30
CA LYS A 100 -21.67 68.98 -33.41
C LYS A 100 -22.94 69.05 -34.27
N GLN A 101 -23.62 67.94 -34.48
CA GLN A 101 -24.92 67.89 -35.14
C GLN A 101 -25.98 68.69 -34.37
N SER A 102 -26.01 68.56 -33.05
CA SER A 102 -26.89 69.37 -32.19
C SER A 102 -26.56 70.85 -32.29
N LEU A 103 -25.27 71.22 -32.31
CA LEU A 103 -24.86 72.62 -32.53
C LEU A 103 -25.31 73.13 -33.90
N LEU A 104 -25.19 72.32 -34.97
CA LEU A 104 -25.64 72.69 -36.32
C LEU A 104 -27.14 73.01 -36.36
N ASN A 105 -27.97 72.22 -35.66
CA ASN A 105 -29.41 72.45 -35.58
C ASN A 105 -29.78 73.73 -34.81
N LEU A 106 -28.91 74.17 -33.89
CA LEU A 106 -29.12 75.38 -33.08
C LEU A 106 -28.53 76.65 -33.71
N VAL A 107 -27.84 76.57 -34.86
CA VAL A 107 -27.19 77.74 -35.49
C VAL A 107 -28.18 78.85 -35.80
N ASP A 108 -29.40 78.48 -36.19
CA ASP A 108 -30.44 79.45 -36.60
C ASP A 108 -31.10 80.11 -35.39
N GLU A 109 -31.07 79.43 -34.23
CA GLU A 109 -31.61 79.92 -32.96
C GLU A 109 -30.58 80.74 -32.17
N GLN A 110 -29.29 80.66 -32.51
CA GLN A 110 -28.24 81.44 -31.86
C GLN A 110 -28.26 82.91 -32.29
N GLU A 111 -28.38 83.80 -31.32
CA GLU A 111 -28.19 85.24 -31.53
C GLU A 111 -26.72 85.54 -31.85
N ILE A 112 -26.49 86.22 -32.97
CA ILE A 112 -25.16 86.74 -33.32
C ILE A 112 -25.00 88.09 -32.64
N SER A 113 -23.95 88.20 -31.82
CA SER A 113 -23.64 89.44 -31.10
C SER A 113 -23.38 90.59 -32.08
N GLU A 114 -23.92 91.78 -31.78
CA GLU A 114 -23.63 92.97 -32.58
C GLU A 114 -22.12 93.28 -32.69
N ALA A 115 -21.34 92.92 -31.68
CA ALA A 115 -19.89 93.11 -31.69
C ALA A 115 -19.21 92.28 -32.80
N GLU A 116 -19.71 91.07 -33.04
CA GLU A 116 -19.22 90.16 -34.07
C GLU A 116 -19.60 90.68 -35.47
N VAL A 117 -20.85 91.12 -35.64
CA VAL A 117 -21.33 91.75 -36.88
C VAL A 117 -20.49 93.00 -37.22
N LYS A 118 -20.26 93.87 -36.22
CA LYS A 118 -19.41 95.07 -36.37
C LYS A 118 -17.95 94.72 -36.69
N ALA A 119 -17.42 93.61 -36.19
CA ALA A 119 -16.07 93.16 -36.48
C ALA A 119 -15.90 92.73 -37.95
N TYR A 120 -16.88 92.02 -38.51
CA TYR A 120 -16.91 91.68 -39.92
C TYR A 120 -17.05 92.92 -40.81
N LEU A 121 -17.99 93.81 -40.46
CA LEU A 121 -18.28 95.03 -41.21
C LEU A 121 -17.16 96.08 -41.16
N ARG A 122 -16.29 96.05 -40.14
CA ARG A 122 -15.13 96.96 -40.04
C ARG A 122 -14.14 96.79 -41.21
N ASN A 123 -14.17 95.65 -41.89
CA ASN A 123 -13.29 95.41 -43.04
C ASN A 123 -13.93 95.77 -44.38
N ASP A 124 -15.23 96.09 -44.41
CA ASP A 124 -15.97 96.45 -45.62
C ASP A 124 -15.91 97.97 -45.90
N PRO A 125 -15.33 98.41 -47.03
CA PRO A 125 -15.31 99.82 -47.42
C PRO A 125 -16.70 100.46 -47.58
N ALA A 126 -17.67 99.73 -48.12
CA ALA A 126 -19.02 100.24 -48.37
C ALA A 126 -19.78 100.50 -47.06
N TYR A 127 -19.62 99.61 -46.08
CA TYR A 127 -20.16 99.80 -44.74
C TYR A 127 -19.56 101.03 -44.04
N LYS A 128 -18.25 101.27 -44.18
CA LYS A 128 -17.60 102.44 -43.56
C LYS A 128 -18.17 103.75 -44.09
N GLU A 129 -18.37 103.85 -45.41
CA GLU A 129 -18.94 105.04 -46.05
C GLU A 129 -20.37 105.28 -45.58
N MET A 130 -21.20 104.25 -45.60
CA MET A 130 -22.60 104.32 -45.14
C MET A 130 -22.73 104.60 -43.64
N PHE A 131 -21.86 104.01 -42.81
CA PHE A 131 -21.82 104.28 -41.38
C PHE A 131 -21.39 105.72 -41.10
N GLN A 132 -20.40 106.26 -41.82
CA GLN A 132 -20.03 107.67 -41.72
C GLN A 132 -21.18 108.57 -42.16
N GLU A 133 -21.85 108.27 -43.28
CA GLU A 133 -23.03 109.00 -43.73
C GLU A 133 -24.15 108.97 -42.68
N GLN A 134 -24.42 107.82 -42.06
CA GLN A 134 -25.38 107.71 -40.96
C GLN A 134 -25.02 108.62 -39.79
N GLN A 135 -23.74 108.68 -39.39
CA GLN A 135 -23.27 109.56 -38.31
C GLN A 135 -23.43 111.04 -38.68
N TYR A 136 -23.13 111.44 -39.92
CA TYR A 136 -23.35 112.80 -40.39
C TYR A 136 -24.83 113.18 -40.36
N ARG A 137 -25.71 112.34 -40.90
CA ARG A 137 -27.18 112.56 -40.88
C ARG A 137 -27.75 112.58 -39.47
N MET A 138 -27.21 111.77 -38.56
CA MET A 138 -27.57 111.79 -37.14
C MET A 138 -27.19 113.10 -36.47
N MET A 139 -25.98 113.62 -36.75
CA MET A 139 -25.49 114.90 -36.22
C MET A 139 -26.34 116.07 -36.74
N ASP A 140 -26.66 116.09 -38.04
CA ASP A 140 -27.55 117.07 -38.65
C ASP A 140 -28.93 117.08 -37.97
N LEU A 141 -29.50 115.89 -37.75
CA LEU A 141 -30.78 115.71 -37.09
C LEU A 141 -30.76 116.15 -35.62
N ALA A 142 -29.68 115.84 -34.89
CA ALA A 142 -29.50 116.27 -33.49
C ALA A 142 -29.37 117.80 -33.39
N TYR A 143 -28.59 118.42 -34.28
CA TYR A 143 -28.47 119.88 -34.37
C TYR A 143 -29.82 120.53 -34.66
N LEU A 144 -30.56 120.04 -35.66
CA LEU A 144 -31.88 120.58 -36.02
C LEU A 144 -32.90 120.45 -34.88
N LYS A 145 -32.90 119.33 -34.16
CA LYS A 145 -33.76 119.12 -32.98
C LYS A 145 -33.44 120.10 -31.85
N SER A 146 -32.16 120.44 -31.64
CA SER A 146 -31.75 121.40 -30.61
C SER A 146 -32.08 122.86 -30.98
N ALA A 147 -32.14 123.19 -32.27
CA ALA A 147 -32.38 124.53 -32.77
C ALA A 147 -33.88 124.90 -32.86
N ILE A 148 -34.79 123.91 -32.92
CA ILE A 148 -36.24 124.13 -33.06
C ILE A 148 -36.93 124.05 -31.69
N ARG A 149 -37.41 125.20 -31.20
CA ARG A 149 -38.01 125.37 -29.85
C ARG A 149 -39.39 124.75 -29.68
N ASP A 150 -40.11 124.48 -30.78
CA ASP A 150 -41.43 123.85 -30.81
C ASP A 150 -41.35 122.51 -31.58
N HIS A 151 -41.50 121.40 -30.86
CA HIS A 151 -41.39 120.04 -31.40
C HIS A 151 -42.56 119.61 -32.31
N ALA A 152 -43.31 120.57 -32.87
CA ALA A 152 -44.48 120.33 -33.69
C ALA A 152 -44.14 120.41 -35.19
N ASN A 153 -43.98 119.24 -35.81
CA ASN A 153 -44.20 118.96 -37.23
C ASN A 153 -43.58 119.94 -38.27
N SER A 154 -42.28 120.22 -38.14
CA SER A 154 -41.49 120.90 -39.18
C SER A 154 -41.32 120.02 -40.43
N PRO A 155 -41.75 120.47 -41.64
CA PRO A 155 -41.53 119.73 -42.89
C PRO A 155 -40.05 119.42 -43.17
N HIS A 156 -39.15 120.31 -42.75
CA HIS A 156 -37.70 120.12 -42.88
C HIS A 156 -37.20 119.03 -41.93
N LEU A 157 -37.62 119.04 -40.65
CA LEU A 157 -37.26 117.99 -39.70
C LEU A 157 -37.75 116.62 -40.16
N ASN A 158 -38.96 116.54 -40.73
CA ASN A 158 -39.52 115.31 -41.30
C ASN A 158 -38.72 114.79 -42.50
N LYS A 159 -38.11 115.67 -43.31
CA LYS A 159 -37.22 115.27 -44.41
C LYS A 159 -35.92 114.65 -43.86
N PHE A 160 -35.23 115.33 -42.95
CA PHE A 160 -34.00 114.80 -42.33
C PHE A 160 -34.25 113.51 -41.54
N MET A 161 -35.43 113.37 -40.89
CA MET A 161 -35.82 112.11 -40.26
C MET A 161 -35.98 110.98 -41.28
N ARG A 162 -36.62 111.22 -42.43
CA ARG A 162 -36.72 110.20 -43.49
C ARG A 162 -35.37 109.84 -44.10
N ASP A 163 -34.52 110.83 -44.34
CA ASP A 163 -33.18 110.61 -44.91
C ASP A 163 -32.30 109.81 -43.92
N TYR A 164 -32.33 110.14 -42.62
CA TYR A 164 -31.66 109.36 -41.58
C TYR A 164 -32.24 107.95 -41.47
N GLN A 165 -33.57 107.79 -41.49
CA GLN A 165 -34.23 106.47 -41.47
C GLN A 165 -33.89 105.62 -42.70
N ALA A 166 -33.75 106.22 -43.88
CA ALA A 166 -33.36 105.52 -45.10
C ALA A 166 -31.92 104.99 -45.01
N VAL A 167 -30.97 105.80 -44.54
CA VAL A 167 -29.57 105.37 -44.34
C VAL A 167 -29.47 104.38 -43.19
N GLN A 168 -30.23 104.57 -42.09
CA GLN A 168 -30.31 103.61 -40.99
C GLN A 168 -30.82 102.24 -41.48
N ALA A 169 -31.88 102.21 -42.31
CA ALA A 169 -32.41 100.97 -42.88
C ALA A 169 -31.39 100.28 -43.81
N GLN A 170 -30.56 101.03 -44.54
CA GLN A 170 -29.48 100.46 -45.36
C GLN A 170 -28.36 99.86 -44.50
N VAL A 171 -27.95 100.54 -43.42
CA VAL A 171 -26.95 100.02 -42.47
C VAL A 171 -27.47 98.78 -41.73
N GLU A 172 -28.75 98.76 -41.35
CA GLU A 172 -29.43 97.60 -40.76
C GLU A 172 -29.57 96.45 -41.76
N GLY A 173 -29.85 96.73 -43.03
CA GLY A 173 -29.89 95.75 -44.12
C GLY A 173 -28.54 95.06 -44.34
N MET A 174 -27.46 95.83 -44.47
CA MET A 174 -26.09 95.27 -44.56
C MET A 174 -25.71 94.47 -43.31
N SER A 175 -26.15 94.92 -42.12
CA SER A 175 -25.94 94.18 -40.88
C SER A 175 -26.72 92.86 -40.86
N GLY A 176 -27.90 92.79 -41.49
CA GLY A 176 -28.69 91.58 -41.69
C GLY A 176 -28.03 90.59 -42.67
N GLU A 177 -27.54 91.08 -43.81
CA GLU A 177 -26.82 90.26 -44.79
C GLU A 177 -25.56 89.63 -44.18
N VAL A 178 -24.77 90.40 -43.42
CA VAL A 178 -23.59 89.89 -42.73
C VAL A 178 -23.95 88.89 -41.62
N ARG A 179 -25.09 89.05 -40.93
CA ARG A 179 -25.57 88.05 -39.96
C ARG A 179 -25.83 86.71 -40.66
N GLU A 180 -26.48 86.72 -41.81
CA GLU A 180 -26.72 85.50 -42.60
C GLU A 180 -25.40 84.91 -43.13
N GLU A 181 -24.46 85.74 -43.60
CA GLU A 181 -23.15 85.26 -44.03
C GLU A 181 -22.36 84.58 -42.89
N ILE A 182 -22.43 85.13 -41.67
CA ILE A 182 -21.84 84.52 -40.47
C ILE A 182 -22.52 83.18 -40.14
N ARG A 183 -23.85 83.08 -40.23
CA ARG A 183 -24.58 81.82 -40.03
C ARG A 183 -24.16 80.78 -41.05
N ASP A 184 -24.05 81.14 -42.32
CA ASP A 184 -23.65 80.23 -43.38
C ASP A 184 -22.19 79.78 -43.24
N LYS A 185 -21.29 80.68 -42.82
CA LYS A 185 -19.91 80.32 -42.43
C LYS A 185 -19.89 79.32 -41.27
N ARG A 186 -20.67 79.54 -40.20
CA ARG A 186 -20.79 78.59 -39.08
C ARG A 186 -21.38 77.24 -39.52
N ARG A 187 -22.41 77.25 -40.36
CA ARG A 187 -23.03 76.03 -40.91
C ARG A 187 -22.03 75.23 -41.73
N THR A 188 -21.27 75.89 -42.60
CA THR A 188 -20.27 75.23 -43.47
C THR A 188 -19.11 74.67 -42.66
N GLU A 189 -18.62 75.39 -41.65
CA GLU A 189 -17.59 74.92 -40.73
C GLU A 189 -18.05 73.69 -39.94
N LEU A 190 -19.23 73.76 -39.30
CA LEU A 190 -19.81 72.63 -38.57
C LEU A 190 -20.07 71.43 -39.47
N ARG A 191 -20.61 71.63 -40.68
CA ARG A 191 -20.79 70.53 -41.66
C ARG A 191 -19.46 69.87 -42.01
N ARG A 192 -18.39 70.66 -42.22
CA ARG A 192 -17.06 70.12 -42.51
C ARG A 192 -16.54 69.26 -41.35
N GLU A 193 -16.67 69.74 -40.12
CA GLU A 193 -16.29 68.99 -38.91
C GLU A 193 -17.10 67.71 -38.73
N ILE A 194 -18.42 67.78 -38.96
CA ILE A 194 -19.32 66.62 -38.90
C ILE A 194 -18.90 65.57 -39.91
N THR A 195 -18.65 65.95 -41.17
CA THR A 195 -18.20 65.00 -42.20
C THR A 195 -16.85 64.36 -41.87
N GLN A 196 -15.92 65.11 -41.24
CA GLN A 196 -14.65 64.55 -40.76
C GLN A 196 -14.86 63.54 -39.63
N LEU A 197 -15.71 63.87 -38.65
CA LEU A 197 -16.03 62.99 -37.53
C LEU A 197 -16.83 61.75 -37.97
N GLU A 198 -17.69 61.90 -38.99
CA GLU A 198 -18.45 60.80 -39.59
C GLU A 198 -17.50 59.81 -40.27
N ALA A 199 -16.56 60.29 -41.09
CA ALA A 199 -15.54 59.45 -41.71
C ALA A 199 -14.66 58.75 -40.65
N GLN A 200 -14.28 59.45 -39.58
CA GLN A 200 -13.53 58.87 -38.47
C GLN A 200 -14.34 57.80 -37.73
N ALA A 201 -15.61 58.07 -37.43
CA ALA A 201 -16.49 57.12 -36.75
C ALA A 201 -16.72 55.87 -37.60
N ALA A 202 -16.92 56.02 -38.92
CA ALA A 202 -17.05 54.90 -39.85
C ALA A 202 -15.79 54.02 -39.87
N PHE A 203 -14.60 54.63 -39.92
CA PHE A 203 -13.32 53.91 -39.86
C PHE A 203 -13.13 53.16 -38.54
N LEU A 204 -13.46 53.79 -37.40
CA LEU A 204 -13.38 53.14 -36.09
C LEU A 204 -14.39 52.00 -35.93
N ALA A 205 -15.59 52.17 -36.50
CA ALA A 205 -16.63 51.14 -36.51
C ALA A 205 -16.24 49.92 -37.34
N GLU A 206 -15.56 50.10 -38.49
CA GLU A 206 -15.05 48.98 -39.28
C GLU A 206 -13.98 48.19 -38.50
N GLN A 207 -13.04 48.89 -37.86
CA GLN A 207 -12.06 48.25 -36.97
C GLN A 207 -12.71 47.52 -35.80
N GLU A 208 -13.76 48.09 -35.21
CA GLU A 208 -14.55 47.43 -34.16
C GLU A 208 -15.19 46.13 -34.68
N SER A 209 -15.76 46.15 -35.89
CA SER A 209 -16.38 44.99 -36.54
C SER A 209 -15.35 43.86 -36.74
N GLU A 210 -14.16 44.19 -37.25
CA GLU A 210 -13.07 43.21 -37.42
C GLU A 210 -12.58 42.64 -36.09
N LEU A 211 -12.36 43.49 -35.07
CA LEU A 211 -12.01 43.03 -33.73
C LEU A 211 -13.09 42.14 -33.12
N LYS A 212 -14.37 42.47 -33.35
CA LYS A 212 -15.51 41.68 -32.87
C LYS A 212 -15.53 40.28 -33.50
N LYS A 213 -15.30 40.17 -34.82
CA LYS A 213 -15.14 38.86 -35.50
C LYS A 213 -13.97 38.07 -34.88
N GLY A 214 -12.85 38.74 -34.63
CA GLY A 214 -11.67 38.11 -33.99
C GLY A 214 -11.92 37.65 -32.55
N VAL A 215 -12.74 38.38 -31.78
CA VAL A 215 -13.15 37.95 -30.43
C VAL A 215 -14.09 36.76 -30.49
N GLU A 216 -15.06 36.74 -31.41
CA GLU A 216 -15.98 35.61 -31.57
C GLU A 216 -15.26 34.33 -32.00
N SER A 217 -14.31 34.42 -32.93
CA SER A 217 -13.49 33.27 -33.34
C SER A 217 -12.72 32.68 -32.14
N ARG A 218 -12.04 33.51 -31.36
CA ARG A 218 -11.34 33.07 -30.14
C ARG A 218 -12.31 32.55 -29.06
N ARG A 219 -13.52 33.11 -28.98
CA ARG A 219 -14.55 32.63 -28.05
C ARG A 219 -14.99 31.21 -28.39
N VAL A 220 -15.24 30.94 -29.68
CA VAL A 220 -15.60 29.59 -30.15
C VAL A 220 -14.48 28.60 -29.88
N GLU A 221 -13.23 28.98 -30.15
CA GLU A 221 -12.06 28.14 -29.82
C GLU A 221 -11.95 27.85 -28.32
N ALA A 222 -12.11 28.89 -27.48
CA ALA A 222 -12.08 28.76 -26.02
C ALA A 222 -13.20 27.86 -25.49
N GLN A 223 -14.40 27.96 -26.06
CA GLN A 223 -15.54 27.10 -25.70
C GLN A 223 -15.29 25.65 -26.09
N ARG A 224 -14.84 25.43 -27.33
CA ARG A 224 -14.50 24.10 -27.84
C ARG A 224 -13.43 23.42 -26.99
N LEU A 225 -12.36 24.14 -26.63
CA LEU A 225 -11.32 23.62 -25.72
C LEU A 225 -11.85 23.34 -24.31
N GLY A 226 -12.80 24.15 -23.83
CA GLY A 226 -13.46 23.93 -22.55
C GLY A 226 -14.30 22.64 -22.54
N GLU A 227 -15.14 22.44 -23.54
CA GLU A 227 -15.94 21.20 -23.72
C GLU A 227 -15.03 19.97 -23.77
N PHE A 228 -13.97 20.03 -24.58
CA PHE A 228 -13.02 18.92 -24.69
C PHE A 228 -12.28 18.61 -23.38
N SER A 229 -11.92 19.63 -22.58
CA SER A 229 -11.26 19.39 -21.30
C SER A 229 -12.17 18.64 -20.33
N VAL A 230 -13.47 18.96 -20.32
CA VAL A 230 -14.47 18.27 -19.51
C VAL A 230 -14.64 16.82 -19.97
N ASP A 231 -14.78 16.60 -21.28
CA ASP A 231 -14.92 15.26 -21.85
C ASP A 231 -13.71 14.37 -21.55
N LEU A 232 -12.50 14.93 -21.61
CA LEU A 232 -11.25 14.23 -21.30
C LEU A 232 -11.23 13.78 -19.83
N GLU A 233 -11.59 14.68 -18.90
CA GLU A 233 -11.66 14.38 -17.47
C GLU A 233 -12.73 13.31 -17.17
N MET A 234 -13.90 13.42 -17.79
CA MET A 234 -14.97 12.43 -17.68
C MET A 234 -14.53 11.05 -18.17
N MET A 235 -13.91 10.96 -19.37
CA MET A 235 -13.42 9.70 -19.91
C MET A 235 -12.30 9.07 -19.07
N ARG A 236 -11.35 9.88 -18.55
CA ARG A 236 -10.33 9.37 -17.62
C ARG A 236 -10.97 8.78 -16.37
N THR A 237 -11.92 9.50 -15.78
CA THR A 237 -12.63 9.04 -14.57
C THR A 237 -13.40 7.76 -14.84
N GLU A 238 -14.07 7.64 -15.99
CA GLU A 238 -14.71 6.38 -16.42
C GLU A 238 -13.70 5.23 -16.55
N ILE A 239 -12.57 5.46 -17.23
CA ILE A 239 -11.52 4.45 -17.39
C ILE A 239 -11.00 3.98 -16.03
N ASP A 240 -10.74 4.91 -15.12
CA ASP A 240 -10.25 4.60 -13.78
C ASP A 240 -11.30 3.84 -12.95
N ASN A 241 -12.57 4.19 -13.07
CA ASN A 241 -13.66 3.44 -12.44
C ASN A 241 -13.75 2.00 -12.97
N ILE A 242 -13.67 1.81 -14.29
CA ILE A 242 -13.69 0.47 -14.90
C ILE A 242 -12.45 -0.33 -14.48
N ARG A 243 -11.27 0.31 -14.45
CA ARG A 243 -10.03 -0.32 -13.96
C ARG A 243 -10.13 -0.72 -12.49
N ASN A 244 -10.73 0.10 -11.63
CA ASN A 244 -10.93 -0.24 -10.22
C ASN A 244 -11.80 -1.50 -10.06
N VAL A 245 -12.88 -1.61 -10.84
CA VAL A 245 -13.70 -2.83 -10.89
C VAL A 245 -12.88 -4.02 -11.43
N GLN A 246 -12.11 -3.81 -12.50
CA GLN A 246 -11.26 -4.84 -13.11
C GLN A 246 -10.21 -5.37 -12.12
N VAL A 247 -9.59 -4.50 -11.31
CA VAL A 247 -8.66 -4.88 -10.24
C VAL A 247 -9.36 -5.68 -9.15
N GLY A 248 -10.58 -5.31 -8.78
CA GLY A 248 -11.41 -6.09 -7.84
C GLY A 248 -11.67 -7.51 -8.35
N ILE A 249 -12.09 -7.64 -9.61
CA ILE A 249 -12.31 -8.94 -10.27
C ILE A 249 -11.01 -9.74 -10.34
N ALA A 250 -9.89 -9.11 -10.73
CA ALA A 250 -8.59 -9.77 -10.81
C ALA A 250 -8.15 -10.33 -9.45
N ARG A 251 -8.39 -9.59 -8.37
CA ARG A 251 -8.08 -10.03 -7.01
C ARG A 251 -8.91 -11.25 -6.60
N GLU A 252 -10.21 -11.26 -6.90
CA GLU A 252 -11.08 -12.40 -6.61
C GLU A 252 -10.69 -13.64 -7.44
N ARG A 253 -10.34 -13.45 -8.72
CA ARG A 253 -9.82 -14.51 -9.60
C ARG A 253 -8.55 -15.13 -9.05
N GLU A 254 -7.58 -14.31 -8.65
CA GLU A 254 -6.31 -14.78 -8.11
C GLU A 254 -6.53 -15.56 -6.81
N GLN A 255 -7.38 -15.04 -5.92
CA GLN A 255 -7.73 -15.73 -4.68
C GLN A 255 -8.36 -17.11 -4.95
N LEU A 256 -9.34 -17.20 -5.86
CA LEU A 256 -9.96 -18.47 -6.24
C LEU A 256 -8.98 -19.43 -6.91
N THR A 257 -8.05 -18.91 -7.72
CA THR A 257 -7.02 -19.71 -8.39
C THR A 257 -6.08 -20.34 -7.35
N VAL A 258 -5.61 -19.57 -6.38
CA VAL A 258 -4.80 -20.06 -5.26
C VAL A 258 -5.58 -21.08 -4.42
N GLU A 259 -6.86 -20.83 -4.14
CA GLU A 259 -7.71 -21.77 -3.40
C GLU A 259 -7.97 -23.09 -4.15
N LEU A 260 -8.03 -23.07 -5.47
CA LEU A 260 -8.18 -24.26 -6.31
C LEU A 260 -6.90 -25.08 -6.42
N GLN A 261 -5.73 -24.42 -6.34
CA GLN A 261 -4.42 -25.07 -6.30
C GLN A 261 -4.04 -25.56 -4.90
N ALA A 262 -4.67 -25.02 -3.86
CA ALA A 262 -4.46 -25.46 -2.50
C ALA A 262 -4.83 -26.95 -2.34
N VAL A 263 -4.06 -27.65 -1.52
CA VAL A 263 -4.30 -29.04 -1.17
C VAL A 263 -5.72 -29.20 -0.58
N SER A 264 -6.46 -30.24 -1.00
CA SER A 264 -7.76 -30.57 -0.41
C SER A 264 -7.69 -30.57 1.11
N ARG A 265 -8.64 -29.86 1.74
CA ARG A 265 -8.78 -29.81 3.21
C ARG A 265 -9.01 -31.18 3.82
N ILE A 266 -9.53 -32.13 3.03
CA ILE A 266 -9.85 -33.49 3.44
C ILE A 266 -8.93 -34.45 2.68
N ARG A 267 -8.15 -35.23 3.44
CA ARG A 267 -7.33 -36.33 2.91
C ARG A 267 -7.72 -37.62 3.62
N VAL A 268 -7.89 -38.69 2.86
CA VAL A 268 -8.07 -40.03 3.43
C VAL A 268 -6.76 -40.43 4.09
N ARG A 269 -6.76 -40.60 5.42
CA ARG A 269 -5.56 -41.01 6.16
C ARG A 269 -5.25 -42.50 5.97
N GLN A 270 -6.29 -43.33 5.99
CA GLN A 270 -6.21 -44.77 5.79
C GLN A 270 -7.56 -45.26 5.28
N GLU A 271 -7.56 -46.16 4.30
CA GLU A 271 -8.80 -46.84 3.89
C GLU A 271 -9.24 -47.84 4.96
N ALA A 272 -10.53 -48.12 5.05
CA ALA A 272 -11.01 -49.17 5.93
C ALA A 272 -10.47 -50.52 5.43
N GLU A 273 -9.82 -51.26 6.33
CA GLU A 273 -9.35 -52.61 6.09
C GLU A 273 -9.91 -53.54 7.16
N THR A 274 -10.17 -54.80 6.80
CA THR A 274 -10.56 -55.82 7.79
C THR A 274 -9.34 -56.16 8.65
N GLN A 275 -9.49 -56.15 9.97
CA GLN A 275 -8.44 -56.63 10.87
C GLN A 275 -8.18 -58.12 10.61
N ASN A 276 -7.12 -58.42 9.85
CA ASN A 276 -6.65 -59.79 9.65
C ASN A 276 -5.92 -60.26 10.92
N ALA A 277 -6.67 -60.54 11.99
CA ALA A 277 -6.14 -61.09 13.23
C ALA A 277 -5.39 -62.42 13.02
N ALA A 278 -5.68 -63.13 11.92
CA ALA A 278 -5.02 -64.38 11.56
C ALA A 278 -3.59 -64.20 11.02
N ALA A 279 -3.28 -63.09 10.35
CA ALA A 279 -2.00 -62.94 9.63
C ALA A 279 -0.78 -62.83 10.57
N ASN A 280 -0.97 -62.34 11.80
CA ASN A 280 0.13 -62.09 12.75
C ASN A 280 0.25 -63.13 13.87
N ARG A 281 -0.55 -64.20 13.85
CA ARG A 281 -0.47 -65.24 14.89
C ARG A 281 0.81 -66.06 14.77
N ALA A 282 1.17 -66.46 13.55
CA ALA A 282 2.40 -67.21 13.28
C ALA A 282 3.66 -66.40 13.62
N ALA A 283 3.70 -65.12 13.25
CA ALA A 283 4.83 -64.24 13.55
C ALA A 283 5.00 -63.99 15.05
N ARG A 284 3.90 -63.79 15.79
CA ARG A 284 3.95 -63.63 17.26
C ARG A 284 4.41 -64.90 17.97
N VAL A 285 3.94 -66.07 17.54
CA VAL A 285 4.37 -67.36 18.12
C VAL A 285 5.85 -67.62 17.83
N ALA A 286 6.31 -67.36 16.60
CA ALA A 286 7.72 -67.49 16.24
C ALA A 286 8.61 -66.57 17.09
N LEU A 287 8.21 -65.30 17.26
CA LEU A 287 8.95 -64.34 18.09
C LEU A 287 9.01 -64.75 19.57
N SER A 288 7.92 -65.30 20.12
CA SER A 288 7.91 -65.78 21.51
C SER A 288 8.82 -66.99 21.73
N ILE A 289 8.93 -67.90 20.74
CA ILE A 289 9.82 -69.07 20.83
C ILE A 289 11.28 -68.62 20.82
N VAL A 290 11.64 -67.69 19.93
CA VAL A 290 13.00 -67.14 19.87
C VAL A 290 13.36 -66.43 21.19
N ALA A 291 12.46 -65.63 21.73
CA ALA A 291 12.67 -64.97 23.02
C ALA A 291 12.89 -65.97 24.17
N MET A 292 12.18 -67.10 24.18
CA MET A 292 12.34 -68.15 25.20
C MET A 292 13.71 -68.84 25.11
N ILE A 293 14.16 -69.18 23.90
CA ILE A 293 15.46 -69.84 23.69
C ILE A 293 16.61 -68.93 24.15
N PHE A 294 16.58 -67.67 23.74
CA PHE A 294 17.63 -66.71 24.13
C PHE A 294 17.55 -66.30 25.62
N GLY A 295 16.35 -66.22 26.19
CA GLY A 295 16.16 -65.79 27.57
C GLY A 295 16.52 -66.85 28.62
N LEU A 296 16.27 -68.13 28.34
CA LEU A 296 16.44 -69.20 29.32
C LEU A 296 17.67 -70.08 29.05
N CYS A 297 17.84 -70.55 27.81
CA CYS A 297 18.82 -71.59 27.50
C CYS A 297 20.25 -71.05 27.43
N LEU A 298 20.43 -69.85 26.89
CA LEU A 298 21.75 -69.22 26.75
C LEU A 298 22.42 -68.91 28.10
N PRO A 299 21.78 -68.18 29.04
CA PRO A 299 22.40 -67.90 30.33
C PRO A 299 22.60 -69.17 31.18
N GLY A 300 21.64 -70.10 31.16
CA GLY A 300 21.78 -71.38 31.86
C GLY A 300 22.96 -72.21 31.34
N GLY A 301 23.11 -72.30 30.02
CA GLY A 301 24.23 -73.02 29.39
C GLY A 301 25.59 -72.41 29.70
N LEU A 302 25.71 -71.07 29.71
CA LEU A 302 26.96 -70.39 30.01
C LEU A 302 27.45 -70.63 31.44
N ILE A 303 26.54 -70.70 32.42
CA ILE A 303 26.90 -70.94 33.83
C ILE A 303 27.49 -72.34 34.01
N VAL A 304 26.85 -73.36 33.42
CA VAL A 304 27.31 -74.76 33.54
C VAL A 304 28.66 -74.96 32.87
N LEU A 305 28.87 -74.33 31.70
CA LEU A 305 30.16 -74.39 31.01
C LEU A 305 31.27 -73.76 31.85
N TRP A 306 30.99 -72.63 32.50
CA TRP A 306 31.97 -71.95 33.35
C TRP A 306 32.34 -72.79 34.58
N ASP A 307 31.35 -73.42 35.21
CA ASP A 307 31.57 -74.27 36.40
C ASP A 307 32.44 -75.50 36.08
N SER A 308 32.17 -76.17 34.95
CA SER A 308 32.93 -77.37 34.56
C SER A 308 34.41 -77.12 34.26
N GLN A 309 34.78 -75.88 33.88
CA GLN A 309 36.18 -75.53 33.62
C GLN A 309 37.00 -75.34 34.89
N MET A 310 36.38 -75.05 36.04
CA MET A 310 37.11 -74.69 37.26
C MET A 310 37.71 -75.88 38.03
N ARG A 311 37.47 -77.14 37.60
CA ARG A 311 38.07 -78.40 38.12
C ARG A 311 38.40 -78.37 39.63
N ARG A 312 37.42 -77.99 40.47
CA ARG A 312 37.58 -77.98 41.92
C ARG A 312 37.42 -79.38 42.47
N ILE A 313 38.30 -79.76 43.39
CA ILE A 313 38.21 -81.01 44.16
C ILE A 313 37.13 -80.77 45.22
N ASN A 314 35.98 -81.43 45.09
CA ASN A 314 34.84 -81.20 45.97
C ASN A 314 34.52 -82.43 46.86
N SER A 315 35.11 -83.59 46.56
CA SER A 315 34.92 -84.84 47.32
C SER A 315 36.24 -85.46 47.78
N ALA A 316 36.18 -86.27 48.84
CA ALA A 316 37.31 -87.10 49.27
C ALA A 316 37.72 -88.13 48.20
N ASP A 317 36.77 -88.58 47.37
CA ASP A 317 37.02 -89.49 46.25
C ASP A 317 37.81 -88.80 45.11
N ASP A 318 37.61 -87.49 44.92
CA ASP A 318 38.40 -86.70 43.97
C ASP A 318 39.88 -86.63 44.39
N VAL A 319 40.15 -86.67 45.70
CA VAL A 319 41.52 -86.65 46.25
C VAL A 319 42.20 -88.01 46.09
N SER A 320 41.53 -89.09 46.49
CA SER A 320 42.10 -90.44 46.42
C SER A 320 42.30 -90.90 44.97
N GLY A 321 41.32 -90.62 44.09
CA GLY A 321 41.39 -90.96 42.66
C GLY A 321 42.27 -90.02 41.84
N GLY A 322 42.30 -88.72 42.17
CA GLY A 322 43.02 -87.71 41.39
C GLY A 322 44.49 -87.52 41.77
N LEU A 323 44.84 -87.63 43.05
CA LEU A 323 46.19 -87.33 43.58
C LEU A 323 46.96 -88.58 44.04
N GLY A 324 46.30 -89.74 44.14
CA GLY A 324 46.95 -91.00 44.53
C GLY A 324 47.41 -91.06 46.00
N VAL A 325 46.91 -90.16 46.85
CA VAL A 325 47.26 -90.07 48.27
C VAL A 325 46.14 -90.62 49.15
N GLU A 326 46.51 -91.32 50.24
CA GLU A 326 45.57 -91.83 51.23
C GLU A 326 44.95 -90.68 52.04
N VAL A 327 43.62 -90.62 52.08
CA VAL A 327 42.90 -89.62 52.88
C VAL A 327 42.88 -90.06 54.35
N LEU A 328 43.67 -89.39 55.19
CA LEU A 328 43.76 -89.68 56.62
C LEU A 328 42.47 -89.36 57.39
N GLY A 329 41.71 -88.37 56.95
CA GLY A 329 40.42 -87.99 57.52
C GLY A 329 39.93 -86.67 56.92
N SER A 330 38.65 -86.35 57.11
CA SER A 330 38.05 -85.09 56.67
C SER A 330 37.69 -84.22 57.87
N ILE A 331 37.94 -82.92 57.75
CA ILE A 331 37.68 -81.94 58.80
C ILE A 331 36.49 -81.09 58.35
N PRO A 332 35.45 -80.91 59.18
CA PRO A 332 34.29 -80.11 58.82
C PRO A 332 34.68 -78.62 58.67
N VAL A 333 34.17 -77.95 57.65
CA VAL A 333 34.28 -76.49 57.52
C VAL A 333 33.39 -75.84 58.57
N ILE A 334 34.02 -75.16 59.53
CA ILE A 334 33.31 -74.48 60.61
C ILE A 334 32.95 -73.06 60.15
N PRO A 335 31.69 -72.63 60.26
CA PRO A 335 31.30 -71.26 59.96
C PRO A 335 32.10 -70.26 60.81
N ALA A 336 32.63 -69.20 60.18
CA ALA A 336 33.52 -68.23 60.84
C ALA A 336 32.96 -67.62 62.14
N ARG A 337 31.63 -67.40 62.19
CA ARG A 337 30.93 -66.89 63.39
C ARG A 337 30.99 -67.84 64.58
N ILE A 338 31.02 -69.15 64.31
CA ILE A 338 31.12 -70.19 65.34
C ILE A 338 32.58 -70.34 65.76
N MET A 339 33.52 -70.20 64.82
CA MET A 339 34.96 -70.28 65.08
C MET A 339 35.47 -69.22 66.05
N GLN A 340 34.89 -68.02 66.04
CA GLN A 340 35.27 -66.91 66.93
C GLN A 340 34.99 -67.19 68.42
N ASN A 341 34.05 -68.08 68.75
CA ASN A 341 33.66 -68.42 70.13
C ASN A 341 33.38 -69.92 70.30
N LEU A 342 34.34 -70.77 69.91
CA LEU A 342 34.20 -72.24 69.94
C LEU A 342 33.98 -72.83 71.36
N GLY A 343 34.21 -72.05 72.42
CA GLY A 343 33.99 -72.42 73.83
C GLY A 343 32.69 -71.91 74.46
N SER A 344 31.77 -71.33 73.66
CA SER A 344 30.47 -70.84 74.15
C SER A 344 29.53 -72.01 74.48
N PRO A 345 28.79 -72.00 75.62
CA PRO A 345 27.93 -73.12 76.06
C PRO A 345 26.64 -73.28 75.22
N THR A 346 26.57 -72.71 74.03
CA THR A 346 25.38 -72.83 73.17
C THR A 346 25.33 -74.22 72.52
N ARG A 347 24.14 -74.81 72.42
CA ARG A 347 23.92 -76.14 71.79
C ARG A 347 24.52 -76.26 70.38
N LYS A 348 24.50 -75.19 69.58
CA LYS A 348 25.13 -75.15 68.25
C LYS A 348 26.66 -75.18 68.31
N HIS A 349 27.28 -74.44 69.23
CA HIS A 349 28.74 -74.42 69.39
C HIS A 349 29.25 -75.77 69.89
N ASN A 350 28.58 -76.37 70.87
CA ASN A 350 28.91 -77.72 71.35
C ASN A 350 28.82 -78.77 70.24
N LEU A 351 27.78 -78.72 69.39
CA LEU A 351 27.66 -79.66 68.27
C LEU A 351 28.85 -79.58 67.30
N TRP A 352 29.28 -78.36 66.93
CA TRP A 352 30.43 -78.18 66.05
C TRP A 352 31.75 -78.53 66.73
N GLN A 353 31.88 -78.26 68.02
CA GLN A 353 33.05 -78.64 68.81
C GLN A 353 33.16 -80.17 68.91
N THR A 354 32.06 -80.88 69.17
CA THR A 354 32.04 -82.35 69.20
C THR A 354 32.36 -82.93 67.83
N ARG A 355 31.79 -82.39 66.74
CA ARG A 355 32.10 -82.86 65.37
C ARG A 355 33.57 -82.63 65.01
N LEU A 356 34.12 -81.46 65.34
CA LEU A 356 35.53 -81.17 65.11
C LEU A 356 36.42 -82.10 65.95
N ALA A 357 36.12 -82.26 67.23
CA ALA A 357 36.87 -83.13 68.12
C ALA A 357 36.85 -84.58 67.61
N GLU A 358 35.68 -85.11 67.25
CA GLU A 358 35.54 -86.46 66.70
C GLU A 358 36.32 -86.64 65.39
N SER A 359 36.23 -85.68 64.46
CA SER A 359 37.00 -85.72 63.20
C SER A 359 38.51 -85.74 63.46
N ILE A 360 38.98 -84.96 64.44
CA ILE A 360 40.41 -84.86 64.78
C ILE A 360 40.87 -86.06 65.57
N ASP A 361 40.06 -86.57 66.49
CA ASP A 361 40.32 -87.80 67.24
C ASP A 361 40.39 -89.00 66.27
N GLY A 362 39.57 -89.03 65.23
CA GLY A 362 39.66 -90.00 64.14
C GLY A 362 41.00 -89.94 63.38
N VAL A 363 41.51 -88.74 63.09
CA VAL A 363 42.84 -88.55 62.48
C VAL A 363 43.95 -88.95 63.48
N ALA A 364 43.84 -88.53 64.74
CA ALA A 364 44.79 -88.84 65.80
C ALA A 364 44.90 -90.35 66.05
N ALA A 365 43.79 -91.08 66.09
CA ALA A 365 43.76 -92.52 66.27
C ALA A 365 44.50 -93.26 65.14
N ARG A 366 44.32 -92.81 63.89
CA ARG A 366 45.05 -93.38 62.73
C ARG A 366 46.55 -93.10 62.82
N LEU A 367 46.94 -91.90 63.23
CA LEU A 367 48.35 -91.55 63.44
C LEU A 367 48.98 -92.33 64.60
N LEU A 368 48.28 -92.48 65.72
CA LEU A 368 48.73 -93.28 66.86
C LEU A 368 48.93 -94.74 66.49
N ARG A 369 48.03 -95.32 65.67
CA ARG A 369 48.19 -96.69 65.17
C ARG A 369 49.44 -96.86 64.32
N LYS A 370 49.81 -95.86 63.50
CA LYS A 370 51.08 -95.86 62.75
C LYS A 370 52.29 -95.68 63.69
N ALA A 371 52.16 -94.84 64.72
CA ALA A 371 53.22 -94.62 65.70
C ALA A 371 53.50 -95.85 66.59
N ASP A 372 52.47 -96.56 67.06
CA ASP A 372 52.61 -97.77 67.89
C ASP A 372 53.26 -98.94 67.11
N ARG A 373 53.18 -98.94 65.76
CA ARG A 373 53.91 -99.87 64.89
C ARG A 373 55.38 -99.50 64.68
N GLY A 374 55.85 -98.40 65.29
CA GLY A 374 57.22 -97.90 65.16
C GLY A 374 57.49 -97.11 63.89
N GLU A 375 56.47 -96.82 63.07
CA GLU A 375 56.64 -96.27 61.72
C GLU A 375 56.93 -94.76 61.72
N SER A 376 56.48 -93.99 62.71
CA SER A 376 56.71 -92.54 62.78
C SER A 376 56.50 -91.96 64.17
N ARG A 377 57.41 -91.08 64.63
CA ARG A 377 57.29 -90.30 65.88
C ARG A 377 57.20 -88.80 65.67
N VAL A 378 57.42 -88.33 64.43
CA VAL A 378 57.38 -86.91 64.04
C VAL A 378 56.44 -86.79 62.83
N VAL A 379 55.49 -85.85 62.88
CA VAL A 379 54.53 -85.60 61.80
C VAL A 379 54.61 -84.14 61.38
N LEU A 380 54.87 -83.88 60.09
CA LEU A 380 54.84 -82.55 59.51
C LEU A 380 53.45 -82.26 58.92
N VAL A 381 52.83 -81.15 59.31
CA VAL A 381 51.52 -80.71 58.78
C VAL A 381 51.74 -79.59 57.76
N THR A 382 51.37 -79.81 56.49
CA THR A 382 51.57 -78.84 55.39
C THR A 382 50.36 -78.70 54.43
N SER A 383 50.44 -77.61 53.66
CA SER A 383 49.56 -76.94 52.69
C SER A 383 49.81 -77.12 51.20
N ALA A 384 48.79 -77.25 50.34
CA ALA A 384 48.96 -76.83 48.95
C ALA A 384 48.95 -75.30 48.82
N THR A 385 48.06 -74.60 49.53
CA THR A 385 47.96 -73.13 49.52
C THR A 385 47.82 -72.49 50.91
N ALA A 386 47.91 -71.16 50.99
CA ALA A 386 47.69 -70.40 52.22
C ALA A 386 46.20 -70.40 52.62
N GLY A 387 45.91 -70.50 53.92
CA GLY A 387 44.52 -70.45 54.43
C GLY A 387 43.78 -71.78 54.53
N GLU A 388 44.37 -72.91 54.15
CA GLU A 388 43.75 -74.25 54.22
C GLU A 388 43.61 -74.86 55.63
N GLY A 389 44.03 -74.15 56.69
CA GLY A 389 43.81 -74.59 58.07
C GLY A 389 44.91 -75.45 58.70
N LYS A 390 46.12 -75.50 58.11
CA LYS A 390 47.31 -76.20 58.65
C LYS A 390 47.53 -75.98 60.15
N THR A 391 47.60 -74.72 60.57
CA THR A 391 47.85 -74.32 61.96
C THR A 391 46.73 -74.79 62.87
N SER A 392 45.47 -74.65 62.43
CA SER A 392 44.30 -75.10 63.19
C SER A 392 44.30 -76.60 63.39
N LEU A 393 44.63 -77.37 62.35
CA LEU A 393 44.74 -78.83 62.44
C LEU A 393 45.89 -79.24 63.36
N ALA A 394 47.08 -78.66 63.19
CA ALA A 394 48.25 -79.00 64.02
C ALA A 394 47.96 -78.76 65.51
N THR A 395 47.42 -77.59 65.88
CA THR A 395 47.12 -77.24 67.27
C THR A 395 46.06 -78.17 67.87
N GLN A 396 44.97 -78.43 67.14
CA GLN A 396 43.90 -79.29 67.64
C GLN A 396 44.33 -80.76 67.72
N LEU A 397 45.15 -81.23 66.78
CA LEU A 397 45.73 -82.56 66.81
C LEU A 397 46.65 -82.74 68.02
N ALA A 398 47.51 -81.75 68.31
CA ALA A 398 48.35 -81.76 69.50
C ALA A 398 47.52 -81.79 70.80
N MET A 399 46.44 -81.00 70.87
CA MET A 399 45.51 -81.02 72.01
C MET A 399 44.76 -82.36 72.14
N SER A 400 44.38 -83.00 71.04
CA SER A 400 43.76 -84.35 71.05
C SER A 400 44.74 -85.40 71.57
N LEU A 401 45.98 -85.41 71.08
CA LEU A 401 47.01 -86.35 71.53
C LEU A 401 47.39 -86.14 73.01
N ALA A 402 47.45 -84.88 73.47
CA ALA A 402 47.68 -84.54 74.86
C ALA A 402 46.53 -85.03 75.77
N ARG A 403 45.27 -84.90 75.33
CA ARG A 403 44.10 -85.44 76.04
C ARG A 403 44.13 -86.97 76.17
N ASN A 404 44.72 -87.65 75.19
CA ASN A 404 44.97 -89.10 75.23
C ASN A 404 46.23 -89.49 76.05
N ASN A 405 46.69 -88.61 76.95
CA ASN A 405 47.79 -88.83 77.89
C ASN A 405 49.16 -89.11 77.23
N ARG A 406 49.37 -88.67 75.98
CA ARG A 406 50.65 -88.76 75.28
C ARG A 406 51.45 -87.46 75.49
N ARG A 407 52.76 -87.59 75.74
CA ARG A 407 53.67 -86.44 75.79
C ARG A 407 53.92 -85.92 74.38
N THR A 408 53.29 -84.79 74.02
CA THR A 408 53.42 -84.16 72.70
C THR A 408 54.12 -82.81 72.79
N VAL A 409 54.87 -82.47 71.75
CA VAL A 409 55.48 -81.16 71.52
C VAL A 409 55.02 -80.72 70.13
N LEU A 410 54.54 -79.48 70.01
CA LEU A 410 54.12 -78.87 68.74
C LEU A 410 55.13 -77.82 68.30
#